data_AF-A0A9D3XKG6-F1
#
_entry.id   AF-A0A9D3XKG6-F1
#
_cell.length_a   1.000
_cell.length_b   1.000
_cell.length_c   1.000
_cell.angle_alpha   90.00
_cell.angle_beta   90.00
_cell.angle_gamma   90.00
#
_symmetry.space_group_name_H-M   'P 1'
#
loop_
_entity.id
_entity.type
_entity.pdbx_description
1 polymer ?
#
loop_
_entity_poly.entity_id
_entity_poly.type
_entity_poly.pdbx_seq_one_letter_code
_entity_poly.pdbx_strand_id
1 'polypeptide(L)'
;MGRRIRVRFSSTEAGTNRSDDSEGTRTWVDPVTDMAMILGGPRPALLLPLILLAACLVLASGEPWIEPNFIFQRKHVNYPKTDAPDANAYCNKMMLLRGLYGKAVNTFIHEPVSNINSICKDGGTPIIGGLYESKDEFNTTQCIFEPDTLSISYIGVEKKRKIIVGCWNGYPVYYLEQL
;
A
#
# COMPACT_ATOMS: atom_id res chain seq x y z
N MET A 1 -29.95 17.42 3.34
CA MET A 1 -30.87 16.51 2.61
C MET A 1 -30.06 15.41 1.94
N GLY A 2 -30.50 14.14 2.00
CA GLY A 2 -29.85 13.04 1.27
C GLY A 2 -30.76 12.48 0.16
N ARG A 3 -30.27 12.40 -1.09
CA ARG A 3 -31.01 11.82 -2.22
C ARG A 3 -30.77 10.30 -2.29
N ARG A 4 -31.79 9.48 -2.05
CA ARG A 4 -31.75 8.05 -2.37
C ARG A 4 -31.96 7.86 -3.88
N ILE A 5 -30.98 7.27 -4.56
CA ILE A 5 -31.13 6.84 -5.96
C ILE A 5 -31.90 5.52 -5.98
N ARG A 6 -32.97 5.44 -6.78
CA ARG A 6 -33.76 4.22 -6.99
C ARG A 6 -33.45 3.63 -8.36
N VAL A 7 -32.63 2.58 -8.39
CA VAL A 7 -32.41 1.80 -9.62
C VAL A 7 -33.68 0.99 -9.94
N ARG A 8 -34.14 1.04 -11.19
CA ARG A 8 -35.26 0.25 -11.71
C ARG A 8 -34.69 -0.86 -12.60
N PHE A 9 -34.77 -2.10 -12.14
CA PHE A 9 -34.59 -3.26 -13.01
C PHE A 9 -35.86 -3.48 -13.85
N SER A 10 -35.70 -3.94 -15.08
CA SER A 10 -36.79 -4.23 -16.02
C SER A 10 -36.69 -5.70 -16.44
N SER A 11 -37.64 -6.52 -15.98
CA SER A 11 -37.78 -7.90 -16.43
C SER A 11 -38.71 -7.95 -17.64
N THR A 12 -38.31 -8.63 -18.69
CA THR A 12 -39.17 -8.98 -19.84
C THR A 12 -39.39 -10.48 -19.84
N GLU A 13 -40.63 -10.90 -19.59
CA GLU A 13 -41.03 -12.32 -19.67
C GLU A 13 -41.35 -12.74 -21.11
N ALA A 14 -41.51 -14.05 -21.32
CA ALA A 14 -41.55 -14.67 -22.63
C ALA A 14 -42.94 -14.65 -23.30
N GLY A 15 -42.96 -14.88 -24.61
CA GLY A 15 -44.18 -15.13 -25.37
C GLY A 15 -43.88 -15.69 -26.77
N THR A 16 -44.10 -16.99 -26.95
CA THR A 16 -44.11 -17.65 -28.27
C THR A 16 -45.31 -18.59 -28.32
N ASN A 17 -46.05 -18.57 -29.43
CA ASN A 17 -47.40 -19.12 -29.50
C ASN A 17 -47.46 -20.64 -29.69
N ARG A 18 -48.61 -21.19 -29.28
CA ARG A 18 -49.08 -22.54 -29.61
C ARG A 18 -49.74 -22.54 -30.99
N SER A 19 -49.48 -23.58 -31.78
CA SER A 19 -50.31 -24.02 -32.89
C SER A 19 -50.20 -25.54 -32.96
N ASP A 20 -51.32 -26.23 -33.15
CA ASP A 20 -51.40 -27.68 -33.19
C ASP A 20 -51.23 -28.18 -34.65
N ASP A 21 -50.71 -29.40 -34.88
CA ASP A 21 -51.44 -30.41 -35.66
C ASP A 21 -50.84 -31.84 -35.67
N SER A 22 -51.76 -32.81 -35.53
CA SER A 22 -51.88 -34.13 -36.16
C SER A 22 -50.69 -35.10 -36.45
N GLU A 23 -50.73 -36.24 -35.74
CA GLU A 23 -50.79 -37.63 -36.27
C GLU A 23 -49.52 -38.35 -36.84
N GLY A 24 -49.38 -39.68 -36.62
CA GLY A 24 -48.46 -40.52 -37.44
C GLY A 24 -47.60 -41.67 -36.82
N THR A 25 -48.19 -42.65 -36.10
CA THR A 25 -47.77 -44.09 -36.04
C THR A 25 -46.30 -44.59 -35.88
N ARG A 26 -46.15 -45.50 -34.88
CA ARG A 26 -45.40 -46.80 -34.87
C ARG A 26 -43.85 -46.91 -34.87
N THR A 27 -43.35 -47.31 -33.70
CA THR A 27 -42.44 -48.47 -33.42
C THR A 27 -41.13 -48.68 -34.20
N TRP A 28 -40.00 -48.65 -33.47
CA TRP A 28 -39.27 -49.88 -33.09
C TRP A 28 -38.55 -49.69 -31.74
N VAL A 29 -37.90 -50.74 -31.21
CA VAL A 29 -37.09 -50.68 -29.98
C VAL A 29 -35.75 -51.36 -30.25
N ASP A 30 -34.65 -50.63 -30.04
CA ASP A 30 -33.28 -51.16 -30.09
C ASP A 30 -32.57 -50.95 -28.74
N PRO A 31 -31.71 -51.89 -28.29
CA PRO A 31 -30.99 -51.80 -27.03
C PRO A 31 -29.56 -51.22 -27.20
N VAL A 32 -28.93 -50.94 -26.05
CA VAL A 32 -27.48 -50.65 -25.90
C VAL A 32 -26.98 -49.33 -26.52
N THR A 33 -27.09 -48.22 -25.77
CA THR A 33 -25.95 -47.33 -25.41
C THR A 33 -26.37 -46.19 -24.47
N ASP A 34 -26.80 -46.51 -23.24
CA ASP A 34 -26.99 -45.47 -22.21
C ASP A 34 -25.72 -45.32 -21.35
N MET A 35 -24.68 -44.74 -21.95
CA MET A 35 -23.50 -44.29 -21.21
C MET A 35 -23.84 -42.98 -20.50
N ALA A 36 -24.57 -43.10 -19.38
CA ALA A 36 -25.07 -42.01 -18.56
C ALA A 36 -23.92 -41.20 -17.92
N MET A 37 -23.27 -40.37 -18.73
CA MET A 37 -22.46 -39.23 -18.31
C MET A 37 -23.39 -38.21 -17.65
N ILE A 38 -23.74 -38.47 -16.39
CA ILE A 38 -24.36 -37.48 -15.52
C ILE A 38 -23.34 -36.35 -15.37
N LEU A 39 -23.52 -35.28 -16.16
CA LEU A 39 -22.94 -33.98 -15.87
C LEU A 39 -23.52 -33.53 -14.53
N GLY A 40 -22.83 -33.89 -13.45
CA GLY A 40 -23.15 -33.42 -12.12
C GLY A 40 -23.08 -31.90 -12.12
N GLY A 41 -24.24 -31.25 -12.10
CA GLY A 41 -24.37 -29.80 -12.22
C GLY A 41 -23.39 -29.07 -11.27
N PRO A 42 -22.81 -27.94 -11.70
CA PRO A 42 -21.60 -27.36 -11.12
C PRO A 42 -21.74 -27.21 -9.61
N ARG A 43 -21.08 -28.10 -8.86
CA ARG A 43 -21.31 -28.34 -7.43
C ARG A 43 -21.09 -27.04 -6.63
N PRO A 44 -22.14 -26.39 -6.09
CA PRO A 44 -21.97 -25.10 -5.40
C PRO A 44 -21.08 -25.20 -4.17
N ALA A 45 -20.99 -26.39 -3.58
CA ALA A 45 -20.10 -26.76 -2.48
C ALA A 45 -18.59 -26.53 -2.76
N LEU A 46 -18.16 -26.42 -4.03
CA LEU A 46 -16.78 -26.07 -4.39
C LEU A 46 -16.57 -24.56 -4.59
N LEU A 47 -17.64 -23.78 -4.82
CA LEU A 47 -17.53 -22.33 -5.03
C LEU A 47 -17.24 -21.60 -3.71
N LEU A 48 -17.95 -21.96 -2.64
CA LEU A 48 -17.77 -21.34 -1.31
C LEU A 48 -16.32 -21.47 -0.76
N PRO A 49 -15.67 -22.66 -0.76
CA PRO A 49 -14.28 -22.75 -0.32
C PRO A 49 -13.30 -22.05 -1.28
N LEU A 50 -13.60 -21.96 -2.58
CA LEU A 50 -12.77 -21.17 -3.52
C LEU A 50 -12.84 -19.66 -3.19
N ILE A 51 -14.02 -19.15 -2.89
CA ILE A 51 -14.25 -17.75 -2.51
C ILE A 51 -13.57 -17.44 -1.17
N LEU A 52 -13.68 -18.35 -0.19
CA LEU A 52 -12.98 -18.25 1.09
C LEU A 52 -11.45 -18.27 0.90
N LEU A 53 -10.92 -19.18 0.08
CA LEU A 53 -9.50 -19.26 -0.22
C LEU A 53 -9.00 -17.99 -0.93
N ALA A 54 -9.74 -17.47 -1.91
CA ALA A 54 -9.42 -16.22 -2.59
C ALA A 54 -9.45 -15.01 -1.64
N ALA A 55 -10.42 -14.93 -0.73
CA ALA A 55 -10.47 -13.90 0.31
C ALA A 55 -9.27 -13.99 1.27
N CYS A 56 -8.91 -15.20 1.73
CA CYS A 56 -7.72 -15.43 2.55
C CYS A 56 -6.43 -15.06 1.82
N LEU A 57 -6.31 -15.36 0.52
CA LEU A 57 -5.16 -14.97 -0.30
C LEU A 57 -5.05 -13.45 -0.45
N VAL A 58 -6.15 -12.74 -0.70
CA VAL A 58 -6.16 -11.26 -0.78
C VAL A 58 -5.84 -10.60 0.56
N LEU A 59 -6.26 -11.20 1.68
CA LEU A 59 -5.90 -10.73 3.03
C LEU A 59 -4.43 -11.03 3.38
N ALA A 60 -3.83 -12.06 2.79
CA ALA A 60 -2.44 -12.45 2.99
C ALA A 60 -1.45 -11.76 2.02
N SER A 61 -1.92 -11.29 0.85
CA SER A 61 -1.08 -10.67 -0.19
C SER A 61 -0.72 -9.21 0.08
N GLY A 62 -0.52 -8.84 1.35
CA GLY A 62 -0.03 -7.53 1.74
C GLY A 62 1.45 -7.37 1.41
N GLU A 63 1.85 -6.16 0.99
CA GLU A 63 3.22 -5.82 0.61
C GLU A 63 3.99 -5.33 1.86
N PRO A 64 4.81 -6.19 2.54
CA PRO A 64 5.19 -5.95 3.94
C PRO A 64 6.16 -4.78 4.18
N TRP A 65 6.75 -4.21 3.12
CA TRP A 65 7.57 -2.99 3.18
C TRP A 65 6.77 -1.69 3.09
N ILE A 66 5.49 -1.71 2.68
CA ILE A 66 4.70 -0.48 2.48
C ILE A 66 4.47 0.27 3.79
N GLU A 67 4.05 -0.42 4.86
CA GLU A 67 3.89 0.22 6.18
C GLU A 67 5.22 0.75 6.75
N PRO A 68 6.33 -0.03 6.76
CA PRO A 68 7.65 0.50 7.10
C PRO A 68 8.08 1.73 6.27
N ASN A 69 7.82 1.77 4.95
CA ASN A 69 8.10 2.93 4.11
C ASN A 69 7.21 4.13 4.46
N PHE A 70 5.93 3.93 4.74
CA PHE A 70 5.04 4.99 5.23
C PHE A 70 5.51 5.54 6.59
N ILE A 71 5.95 4.67 7.51
CA ILE A 71 6.54 5.07 8.79
C ILE A 71 7.85 5.84 8.58
N PHE A 72 8.72 5.41 7.66
CA PHE A 72 9.92 6.16 7.28
C PHE A 72 9.55 7.56 6.75
N GLN A 73 8.64 7.66 5.78
CA GLN A 73 8.21 8.94 5.22
C GLN A 73 7.64 9.88 6.30
N ARG A 74 6.76 9.36 7.16
CA ARG A 74 6.16 10.10 8.28
C ARG A 74 7.21 10.65 9.26
N LYS A 75 8.30 9.90 9.51
CA LYS A 75 9.36 10.29 10.45
C LYS A 75 10.47 11.15 9.84
N HIS A 76 10.78 10.98 8.55
CA HIS A 76 12.00 11.50 7.94
C HIS A 76 11.79 12.38 6.72
N VAL A 77 10.59 12.54 6.16
CA VAL A 77 10.37 13.37 4.96
C VAL A 77 9.52 14.60 5.28
N ASN A 78 9.99 15.79 4.89
CA ASN A 78 9.19 17.01 4.85
C ASN A 78 9.54 17.84 3.61
N TYR A 79 8.81 17.56 2.53
CA TYR A 79 8.87 18.27 1.26
C TYR A 79 7.45 18.68 0.79
N PRO A 80 7.22 19.96 0.43
CA PRO A 80 8.09 21.11 0.69
C PRO A 80 8.45 21.25 2.18
N LYS A 81 9.58 21.91 2.48
CA LYS A 81 9.98 22.19 3.86
C LYS A 81 8.92 23.07 4.54
N THR A 82 8.57 22.75 5.78
CA THR A 82 7.61 23.53 6.55
C THR A 82 8.26 24.83 7.02
N ASP A 83 7.66 25.97 6.74
CA ASP A 83 8.20 27.28 7.16
C ASP A 83 8.29 27.41 8.68
N ALA A 84 9.40 28.00 9.15
CA ALA A 84 9.67 28.39 10.52
C ALA A 84 10.70 29.54 10.54
N PRO A 85 10.80 30.34 11.63
CA PRO A 85 11.78 31.43 11.73
C PRO A 85 13.26 30.97 11.62
N ASP A 86 13.56 29.78 12.14
CA ASP A 86 14.90 29.19 12.21
C ASP A 86 14.81 27.65 12.33
N ALA A 87 15.97 26.99 12.32
CA ALA A 87 16.07 25.52 12.35
C ALA A 87 15.64 24.90 13.69
N ASN A 88 15.82 25.58 14.83
CA ASN A 88 15.38 25.11 16.14
C ASN A 88 13.84 25.19 16.23
N ALA A 89 13.26 26.30 15.81
CA ALA A 89 11.82 26.49 15.69
C ALA A 89 11.18 25.49 14.71
N TYR A 90 11.85 25.21 13.57
CA TYR A 90 11.48 24.13 12.67
C TYR A 90 11.45 22.78 13.40
N CYS A 91 12.52 22.44 14.12
CA CYS A 91 12.64 21.16 14.80
C CYS A 91 11.63 20.99 15.94
N ASN A 92 11.45 21.99 16.80
CA ASN A 92 10.43 21.99 17.85
C ASN A 92 9.02 21.75 17.28
N LYS A 93 8.67 22.47 16.20
CA LYS A 93 7.41 22.33 15.46
C LYS A 93 7.25 20.94 14.85
N MET A 94 8.27 20.42 14.17
CA MET A 94 8.17 19.18 13.39
C MET A 94 8.33 17.90 14.22
N MET A 95 9.13 17.92 15.28
CA MET A 95 9.22 16.80 16.21
C MET A 95 7.89 16.59 16.96
N LEU A 96 7.18 17.67 17.29
CA LEU A 96 5.82 17.60 17.82
C LEU A 96 4.83 17.09 16.75
N LEU A 97 4.75 17.76 15.58
CA LEU A 97 3.78 17.41 14.51
C LEU A 97 3.93 15.98 13.96
N ARG A 98 5.11 15.36 14.10
CA ARG A 98 5.35 13.98 13.65
C ARG A 98 5.31 12.94 14.77
N GLY A 99 5.01 13.34 16.02
CA GLY A 99 4.98 12.42 17.17
C GLY A 99 6.35 11.79 17.45
N LEU A 100 7.38 12.64 17.48
CA LEU A 100 8.80 12.31 17.71
C LEU A 100 9.40 13.03 18.92
N TYR A 101 8.57 13.77 19.67
CA TYR A 101 8.91 14.45 20.91
C TYR A 101 9.64 13.52 21.90
N GLY A 102 10.77 13.96 22.45
CA GLY A 102 11.67 13.16 23.28
C GLY A 102 12.63 12.23 22.53
N LYS A 103 12.53 12.05 21.20
CA LYS A 103 13.53 11.28 20.43
C LYS A 103 14.85 12.04 20.36
N ALA A 104 15.94 11.40 20.74
CA ALA A 104 17.27 12.00 20.90
C ALA A 104 17.83 12.68 19.62
N VAL A 105 17.70 12.04 18.46
CA VAL A 105 18.10 12.62 17.15
C VAL A 105 17.09 12.21 16.09
N ASN A 106 16.72 13.12 15.18
CA ASN A 106 15.93 12.81 13.99
C ASN A 106 16.26 13.73 12.80
N THR A 107 16.70 13.16 11.68
CA THR A 107 16.85 13.92 10.43
C THR A 107 15.56 13.96 9.63
N PHE A 108 15.18 15.18 9.20
CA PHE A 108 14.19 15.42 8.15
C PHE A 108 14.87 15.73 6.81
N ILE A 109 14.31 15.20 5.73
CA ILE A 109 14.78 15.31 4.35
C ILE A 109 13.80 16.21 3.59
N HIS A 110 14.34 17.16 2.82
CA HIS A 110 13.61 18.19 2.09
C HIS A 110 13.61 17.96 0.58
N GLU A 111 13.32 16.73 0.15
CA GLU A 111 13.25 16.33 -1.26
C GLU A 111 11.99 15.52 -1.56
N PRO A 112 11.54 15.45 -2.82
CA PRO A 112 10.42 14.60 -3.23
C PRO A 112 10.58 13.14 -2.83
N VAL A 113 9.49 12.49 -2.42
CA VAL A 113 9.47 11.05 -2.06
C VAL A 113 9.97 10.16 -3.21
N SER A 114 9.77 10.55 -4.47
CA SER A 114 10.33 9.88 -5.64
C SER A 114 11.86 9.80 -5.60
N ASN A 115 12.52 10.91 -5.22
CA ASN A 115 13.97 11.05 -5.22
C ASN A 115 14.58 10.31 -4.03
N ILE A 116 13.85 10.22 -2.92
CA ILE A 116 14.28 9.46 -1.73
C ILE A 116 14.06 7.95 -1.97
N ASN A 117 13.00 7.56 -2.69
CA ASN A 117 12.74 6.16 -3.05
C ASN A 117 13.70 5.62 -4.13
N SER A 118 14.28 6.45 -5.01
CA SER A 118 15.27 6.00 -6.01
C SER A 118 16.62 5.61 -5.39
N ILE A 119 16.93 6.05 -4.17
CA ILE A 119 18.14 5.64 -3.43
C ILE A 119 18.21 4.11 -3.30
N CYS A 120 17.07 3.46 -3.08
CA CYS A 120 16.95 2.01 -2.98
C CYS A 120 16.93 1.27 -4.34
N LYS A 121 17.31 1.96 -5.43
CA LYS A 121 17.29 1.45 -6.81
C LYS A 121 18.57 1.87 -7.53
N ASP A 122 18.50 2.92 -8.33
CA ASP A 122 19.54 3.47 -9.21
C ASP A 122 20.15 4.78 -8.66
N GLY A 123 19.43 5.53 -7.82
CA GLY A 123 19.88 6.76 -7.17
C GLY A 123 20.82 6.56 -5.97
N GLY A 124 21.13 5.32 -5.60
CA GLY A 124 22.02 5.00 -4.49
C GLY A 124 23.08 3.95 -4.82
N THR A 125 24.00 3.76 -3.88
CA THR A 125 25.07 2.76 -3.90
C THR A 125 24.89 1.81 -2.71
N PRO A 126 24.76 0.49 -2.91
CA PRO A 126 24.59 -0.46 -1.81
C PRO A 126 25.84 -0.54 -0.94
N ILE A 127 25.62 -0.67 0.37
CA ILE A 127 26.62 -0.91 1.42
C ILE A 127 26.29 -2.28 2.08
N ILE A 128 26.78 -2.52 3.29
CA ILE A 128 26.50 -3.73 4.07
C ILE A 128 25.08 -3.70 4.66
N GLY A 129 24.49 -4.89 4.86
CA GLY A 129 23.24 -5.04 5.64
C GLY A 129 21.97 -4.46 5.00
N GLY A 130 21.95 -4.23 3.68
CA GLY A 130 20.80 -3.63 3.00
C GLY A 130 20.71 -2.10 3.16
N LEU A 131 21.77 -1.47 3.66
CA LEU A 131 21.94 -0.01 3.64
C LEU A 131 22.36 0.46 2.24
N TYR A 132 21.89 1.63 1.84
CA TYR A 132 22.28 2.33 0.61
C TYR A 132 22.67 3.76 0.94
N GLU A 133 23.82 4.22 0.42
CA GLU A 133 24.18 5.64 0.41
C GLU A 133 23.55 6.31 -0.82
N SER A 134 23.02 7.52 -0.69
CA SER A 134 22.59 8.32 -1.84
C SER A 134 23.79 8.73 -2.71
N LYS A 135 23.64 8.67 -4.04
CA LYS A 135 24.66 9.19 -4.96
C LYS A 135 24.73 10.71 -4.89
N ASP A 136 23.56 11.35 -4.89
CA ASP A 136 23.38 12.79 -4.74
C ASP A 136 23.32 13.23 -3.28
N GLU A 137 23.50 14.53 -3.06
CA GLU A 137 23.30 15.16 -1.75
C GLU A 137 21.87 15.67 -1.58
N PHE A 138 21.29 15.40 -0.42
CA PHE A 138 19.94 15.80 -0.05
C PHE A 138 19.99 16.98 0.91
N ASN A 139 19.04 17.92 0.77
CA ASN A 139 18.82 18.98 1.74
C ASN A 139 18.17 18.38 3.00
N THR A 140 18.79 18.56 4.17
CA THR A 140 18.30 17.96 5.43
C THR A 140 18.34 18.93 6.60
N THR A 141 17.41 18.78 7.55
CA THR A 141 17.49 19.39 8.89
C THR A 141 17.54 18.28 9.93
N GLN A 142 18.64 18.20 10.68
CA GLN A 142 18.82 17.24 11.75
C GLN A 142 18.43 17.86 13.09
N CYS A 143 17.38 17.30 13.72
CA CYS A 143 16.89 17.73 15.01
C CYS A 143 17.56 16.91 16.12
N ILE A 144 18.33 17.57 16.98
CA ILE A 144 19.03 16.98 18.12
C ILE A 144 18.30 17.44 19.38
N PHE A 145 17.88 16.50 20.24
CA PHE A 145 17.22 16.81 21.50
C PHE A 145 18.18 17.51 22.45
N GLU A 146 17.76 18.66 22.97
CA GLU A 146 18.47 19.43 23.97
C GLU A 146 17.79 19.20 25.33
N PRO A 147 18.47 18.51 26.28
CA PRO A 147 17.86 18.14 27.56
C PRO A 147 17.87 19.32 28.54
N ASP A 148 16.78 20.06 28.58
CA ASP A 148 16.45 20.97 29.67
C ASP A 148 15.57 20.27 30.73
N THR A 149 15.60 20.81 31.96
CA THR A 149 14.82 20.37 33.11
C THR A 149 13.41 20.97 33.15
N LEU A 150 13.17 22.08 32.44
CA LEU A 150 11.89 22.81 32.43
C LEU A 150 11.14 22.72 31.09
N SER A 151 11.83 22.41 30.00
CA SER A 151 11.30 22.34 28.65
C SER A 151 11.93 21.20 27.83
N ILE A 152 11.35 20.91 26.67
CA ILE A 152 11.92 19.98 25.67
C ILE A 152 12.15 20.80 24.41
N SER A 153 13.42 21.12 24.16
CA SER A 153 13.89 21.85 22.99
C SER A 153 14.67 20.95 22.03
N TYR A 154 14.81 21.44 20.80
CA TYR A 154 15.60 20.80 19.75
C TYR A 154 16.52 21.80 19.08
N ILE A 155 17.80 21.47 19.02
CA ILE A 155 18.76 22.12 18.15
C ILE A 155 18.54 21.59 16.73
N GLY A 156 18.28 22.47 15.77
CA GLY A 156 18.16 22.16 14.36
C GLY A 156 19.45 22.45 13.62
N VAL A 157 20.05 21.43 13.00
CA VAL A 157 21.28 21.56 12.21
C VAL A 157 20.96 21.29 10.75
N GLU A 158 21.00 22.33 9.91
CA GLU A 158 20.78 22.20 8.48
C GLU A 158 22.06 21.72 7.78
N LYS A 159 21.95 20.64 7.01
CA LYS A 159 23.05 20.00 6.28
C LYS A 159 22.57 19.62 4.88
N LYS A 160 23.27 20.07 3.83
CA LYS A 160 23.23 19.40 2.52
C LYS A 160 24.27 18.28 2.55
N ARG A 161 23.85 17.03 2.38
CA ARG A 161 24.71 15.86 2.54
C ARG A 161 24.17 14.62 1.82
N LYS A 162 25.05 13.68 1.51
CA LYS A 162 24.63 12.29 1.24
C LYS A 162 23.99 11.67 2.48
N ILE A 163 22.93 10.89 2.28
CA ILE A 163 22.19 10.21 3.34
C ILE A 163 22.31 8.70 3.19
N ILE A 164 22.17 7.96 4.30
CA ILE A 164 22.18 6.49 4.30
C ILE A 164 20.83 5.99 4.79
N VAL A 165 20.20 5.12 3.99
CA VAL A 165 18.89 4.53 4.28
C VAL A 165 18.94 3.00 4.22
N GLY A 166 18.16 2.34 5.06
CA GLY A 166 17.93 0.89 4.95
C GLY A 166 16.79 0.63 3.97
N CYS A 167 17.00 -0.28 3.02
CA CYS A 167 16.10 -0.52 1.90
C CYS A 167 15.45 -1.91 1.97
N TRP A 168 14.14 -1.99 1.72
CA TRP A 168 13.41 -3.24 1.55
C TRP A 168 12.56 -3.17 0.28
N ASN A 169 12.74 -4.15 -0.62
CA ASN A 169 12.09 -4.26 -1.94
C ASN A 169 12.04 -2.95 -2.75
N GLY A 170 13.14 -2.19 -2.76
CA GLY A 170 13.24 -0.93 -3.50
C GLY A 170 12.61 0.29 -2.82
N TYR A 171 12.28 0.21 -1.52
CA TYR A 171 11.76 1.31 -0.71
C TYR A 171 12.59 1.56 0.56
N PRO A 172 12.86 2.83 0.94
CA PRO A 172 13.47 3.17 2.23
C PRO A 172 12.54 2.82 3.39
N VAL A 173 13.04 2.08 4.37
CA VAL A 173 12.29 1.67 5.58
C VAL A 173 12.98 2.10 6.87
N TYR A 174 14.24 2.56 6.79
CA TYR A 174 15.06 2.99 7.92
C TYR A 174 15.96 4.16 7.49
N TYR A 175 16.24 5.09 8.42
CA TYR A 175 17.21 6.18 8.23
C TYR A 175 18.38 5.97 9.20
N LEU A 176 19.61 5.95 8.69
CA LEU A 176 20.80 5.89 9.53
C LEU A 176 21.24 7.32 9.89
N GLU A 177 21.10 7.70 11.16
CA GLU A 177 21.54 9.00 11.65
C GLU A 177 23.07 9.09 11.61
N GLN A 178 23.61 9.92 10.71
CA GLN A 178 25.01 10.35 10.74
C GLN A 178 25.08 11.61 11.62
N LEU A 179 25.94 11.62 12.63
CA LEU A 179 26.17 12.77 13.52
C LEU A 179 27.17 13.73 12.87
#